data_AF-X1JRX9-F1
#
_entry.id   AF-X1JRX9-F1
#
_cell.length_a   1.000
_cell.length_b   1.000
_cell.length_c   1.000
_cell.angle_alpha   90.00
_cell.angle_beta   90.00
_cell.angle_gamma   90.00
#
_symmetry.space_group_name_H-M   'P 1'
#
loop_
_entity.id
_entity.type
_entity.pdbx_description
1 polymer ?
#
loop_
_entity_poly.entity_id
_entity_poly.type
_entity_poly.pdbx_seq_one_letter_code
_entity_poly.pdbx_strand_id
1 'polypeptide(L)' 'MIRKLMVVLLSVALCLVVTAPLVAETNWGWSTLQEYEEATGNKIGKFNEAPMLKVKVAAGELPSIEERLPEEPMVDKPF' A
#
# COMPACT_ATOMS: atom_id res chain seq x y z
N MET A 1 34.06 -35.13 -5.64
CA MET A 1 33.32 -34.04 -6.35
C MET A 1 31.96 -33.76 -5.70
N ILE A 2 31.18 -34.78 -5.35
CA ILE A 2 29.86 -34.66 -4.70
C ILE A 2 29.87 -33.83 -3.41
N ARG A 3 30.85 -34.03 -2.51
CA ARG A 3 30.93 -33.25 -1.25
C ARG A 3 31.12 -31.74 -1.47
N LYS A 4 31.88 -31.33 -2.49
CA LYS A 4 32.06 -29.91 -2.85
C LYS A 4 30.77 -29.33 -3.46
N LEU A 5 30.09 -30.12 -4.31
CA LEU A 5 28.80 -29.75 -4.89
C LEU A 5 27.72 -29.57 -3.80
N MET A 6 27.68 -30.46 -2.81
CA MET A 6 26.73 -30.40 -1.70
C MET A 6 26.92 -29.16 -0.84
N VAL A 7 28.18 -28.76 -0.59
CA VAL A 7 28.49 -27.54 0.18
C VAL A 7 28.07 -26.28 -0.58
N VAL A 8 28.30 -26.23 -1.90
CA VAL A 8 27.88 -25.10 -2.74
C VAL A 8 26.35 -24.97 -2.81
N LEU A 9 25.64 -26.09 -2.96
CA LEU A 9 24.18 -26.11 -2.93
C LEU A 9 23.61 -25.63 -1.58
N LEU A 10 24.19 -26.08 -0.47
CA LEU A 10 23.79 -25.65 0.87
C LEU A 10 24.07 -24.17 1.12
N SER A 11 25.19 -23.62 0.64
CA SER A 11 25.47 -22.19 0.78
C SER A 11 24.53 -21.31 -0.03
N VAL A 12 24.16 -21.73 -1.25
CA VAL A 12 23.21 -20.97 -2.08
C VAL A 12 21.81 -21.01 -1.48
N ALA A 13 21.37 -22.19 -1.01
CA ALA A 13 20.09 -22.31 -0.32
C ALA A 13 20.03 -21.44 0.95
N LEU A 14 21.11 -21.40 1.73
CA LEU A 14 21.20 -20.55 2.92
C LEU A 14 21.14 -19.06 2.57
N CYS A 15 21.84 -18.62 1.51
CA CYS A 15 21.77 -17.24 1.02
C CYS A 15 20.34 -16.86 0.59
N LEU A 16 19.62 -17.74 -0.12
CA LEU A 16 18.26 -17.49 -0.58
C LEU A 16 17.24 -17.37 0.56
N VAL A 17 17.39 -18.18 1.62
CA VAL A 17 16.51 -18.13 2.79
C VAL A 17 16.71 -16.84 3.58
N VAL A 18 17.94 -16.33 3.70
CA VAL A 18 18.25 -15.09 4.42
C VAL A 18 17.72 -13.85 3.70
N THR A 19 17.61 -13.87 2.37
CA THR A 19 17.12 -12.71 1.59
C THR A 19 15.60 -12.55 1.57
N ALA A 20 14.82 -13.60 1.88
CA ALA A 20 13.36 -13.56 1.77
C ALA A 20 12.68 -12.51 2.68
N PRO A 21 13.08 -12.31 3.95
CA PRO A 21 12.48 -11.26 4.79
C PRO A 21 12.87 -9.84 4.37
N LEU A 22 14.00 -9.65 3.69
CA LEU A 22 14.46 -8.34 3.21
C LEU A 22 13.64 -7.84 2.00
N VAL A 23 12.98 -8.75 1.29
CA VAL A 23 12.09 -8.43 0.15
C VAL A 23 10.61 -8.60 0.51
N ALA A 24 10.28 -8.84 1.78
CA ALA A 24 8.90 -8.84 2.23
C ALA A 24 8.39 -7.39 2.22
N GLU A 25 7.64 -7.03 1.18
CA GLU A 25 6.96 -5.75 1.12
C GLU A 25 6.06 -5.59 2.35
N THR A 26 6.39 -4.62 3.19
CA THR A 26 5.48 -4.12 4.20
C THR A 26 4.34 -3.45 3.44
N ASN A 27 3.24 -4.17 3.24
CA ASN A 27 2.09 -3.67 2.50
C ASN A 27 1.30 -2.69 3.38
N TRP A 28 1.74 -1.43 3.40
CA TRP A 28 1.11 -0.34 4.16
C TRP A 28 -0.25 0.07 3.55
N GLY A 29 -0.45 -0.09 2.24
CA GLY A 29 -1.70 0.30 1.60
C GLY A 29 -1.75 -0.07 0.12
N TRP A 30 -2.71 0.49 -0.60
CA TRP A 30 -2.93 0.31 -2.03
C TRP A 30 -2.71 1.64 -2.76
N SER A 31 -2.06 1.58 -3.92
CA SER A 31 -1.66 2.79 -4.66
C SER A 31 -2.85 3.43 -5.40
N THR A 32 -3.86 2.63 -5.70
CA THR A 32 -5.07 3.02 -6.45
C THR A 32 -6.33 2.47 -5.80
N LEU A 33 -7.48 3.05 -6.15
CA LEU A 33 -8.79 2.56 -5.75
C LEU A 33 -9.08 1.20 -6.36
N GLN A 34 -8.61 0.95 -7.59
CA GLN A 34 -8.75 -0.35 -8.26
C GLN A 34 -8.00 -1.44 -7.50
N GLU A 35 -6.74 -1.22 -7.13
CA GLU A 35 -5.95 -2.19 -6.35
C GLU A 35 -6.64 -2.52 -5.01
N TYR A 36 -7.23 -1.51 -4.36
CA TYR A 36 -8.01 -1.72 -3.15
C TYR A 36 -9.25 -2.58 -3.39
N GLU A 37 -10.01 -2.30 -4.46
CA GLU A 37 -11.22 -3.05 -4.80
C GLU A 37 -10.91 -4.49 -5.18
N GLU A 38 -9.86 -4.74 -5.97
CA GLU A 38 -9.41 -6.08 -6.33
C GLU A 38 -8.92 -6.88 -5.11
N ALA A 39 -8.20 -6.24 -4.19
CA ALA A 39 -7.66 -6.90 -3.01
C ALA A 39 -8.71 -7.18 -1.92
N THR A 40 -9.75 -6.35 -1.81
CA THR A 40 -10.70 -6.42 -0.69
C THR A 40 -12.12 -6.79 -1.09
N GLY A 41 -12.47 -6.69 -2.37
CA GLY A 41 -13.84 -6.79 -2.88
C GLY A 41 -14.75 -5.62 -2.50
N ASN A 42 -14.20 -4.55 -1.88
CA ASN A 42 -14.97 -3.39 -1.45
C ASN A 42 -14.66 -2.18 -2.32
N LYS A 43 -15.68 -1.40 -2.63
CA LYS A 43 -15.55 -0.14 -3.37
C LYS A 43 -15.65 1.07 -2.45
N ILE A 44 -14.71 2.01 -2.59
CA ILE A 44 -14.78 3.32 -1.90
C ILE A 44 -15.70 4.24 -2.70
N GLY A 45 -16.94 4.42 -2.23
CA GLY A 45 -17.96 5.22 -2.92
C GLY A 45 -18.07 6.69 -2.47
N LYS A 46 -17.38 7.07 -1.38
CA LYS A 46 -17.47 8.42 -0.83
C LYS A 46 -16.21 8.79 -0.04
N PHE A 47 -15.75 10.03 -0.21
CA PHE A 47 -14.69 10.61 0.59
C PHE A 47 -15.24 11.48 1.72
N ASN A 48 -14.50 11.54 2.83
CA ASN A 48 -14.83 12.36 3.98
C ASN A 48 -13.61 13.18 4.42
N GLU A 49 -13.89 14.31 5.06
CA GLU A 49 -12.87 15.21 5.60
C GLU A 49 -13.16 15.57 7.06
N ALA A 50 -12.13 16.06 7.75
CA ALA A 50 -12.23 16.54 9.12
C ALA A 50 -13.27 17.69 9.24
N PRO A 51 -14.01 17.79 10.37
CA PRO A 51 -15.04 18.82 10.54
C PRO A 51 -14.58 20.25 10.31
N MET A 52 -13.35 20.58 10.72
CA MET A 52 -12.75 21.90 10.50
C MET A 52 -12.61 22.26 9.02
N LEU A 53 -12.33 21.28 8.15
CA LEU A 53 -12.19 21.52 6.71
C LEU A 53 -13.55 21.79 6.06
N LYS A 54 -14.61 21.08 6.50
CA LYS A 54 -15.98 21.33 6.05
C LYS A 54 -16.42 22.78 6.30
N VAL A 55 -16.02 23.38 7.43
CA VAL A 55 -16.32 24.78 7.73
C VAL A 55 -15.66 25.71 6.71
N LYS A 56 -14.41 25.44 6.33
CA LYS A 56 -13.69 26.23 5.32
C LYS A 56 -14.27 26.07 3.92
N VAL A 57 -14.70 24.86 3.57
CA VAL A 57 -15.42 24.60 2.31
C VAL A 57 -16.74 25.37 2.28
N ALA A 58 -17.52 25.33 3.36
CA ALA A 58 -18.78 26.07 3.47
C ALA A 58 -18.58 27.60 3.43
N ALA A 59 -17.44 28.11 3.92
CA ALA A 59 -17.06 29.52 3.83
C ALA A 59 -16.52 29.92 2.44
N GLY A 60 -16.30 28.97 1.53
CA GLY A 60 -15.69 29.21 0.22
C GLY A 60 -14.17 29.45 0.26
N GLU A 61 -13.53 29.20 1.39
CA GLU A 61 -12.09 29.38 1.59
C GLU A 61 -11.28 28.17 1.11
N LEU A 62 -11.94 27.03 0.88
CA LEU A 62 -11.32 25.78 0.47
C LEU A 62 -12.18 25.08 -0.59
N PRO A 63 -11.60 24.51 -1.66
CA PRO A 63 -12.34 23.68 -2.60
C PRO A 63 -12.91 22.41 -1.93
N SER A 64 -13.88 21.78 -2.58
CA SER A 64 -14.47 20.52 -2.11
C SER A 64 -13.43 19.39 -1.98
N ILE A 65 -13.77 18.32 -1.26
CA ILE A 65 -12.85 17.19 -1.10
C ILE A 65 -12.61 16.48 -2.43
N GLU A 66 -13.64 16.37 -3.25
CA GLU A 66 -13.58 15.76 -4.57
C GLU A 66 -12.66 16.53 -5.52
N GLU A 67 -12.60 17.86 -5.42
CA GLU A 67 -11.69 18.68 -6.23
C GLU A 67 -10.24 18.66 -5.73
N ARG A 68 -10.03 18.37 -4.44
CA ARG A 68 -8.70 18.35 -3.83
C ARG A 68 -8.01 17.01 -3.92
N LEU A 69 -8.76 15.92 -3.89
CA LEU A 69 -8.20 14.59 -4.03
C LEU A 69 -7.80 14.33 -5.48
N PRO A 70 -6.71 13.59 -5.73
CA PRO A 70 -6.45 13.05 -7.05
C PRO A 70 -7.54 12.05 -7.44
N GLU A 71 -7.64 11.76 -8.75
CA GLU A 71 -8.58 10.75 -9.27
C GLU A 71 -8.33 9.37 -8.65
N GLU A 72 -7.05 9.01 -8.47
CA GLU A 72 -6.62 7.76 -7.82
C GLU A 72 -5.85 8.09 -6.52
N PRO A 73 -6.55 8.28 -5.39
CA PRO A 73 -5.90 8.45 -4.10
C PRO A 73 -5.35 7.12 -3.59
N MET A 74 -4.18 7.18 -2.97
CA MET A 74 -3.63 6.07 -2.20
C MET A 74 -4.57 5.72 -1.02
N VAL A 75 -4.79 4.44 -0.80
CA VAL A 75 -5.63 3.92 0.28
C VAL A 75 -4.76 3.26 1.33
N ASP A 76 -4.74 3.80 2.54
CA ASP A 76 -3.97 3.26 3.66
C ASP A 76 -4.80 2.25 4.48
N LYS A 77 -4.13 1.30 5.13
CA LYS A 77 -4.80 0.38 6.06
C LYS A 77 -5.05 1.07 7.40
N PRO A 78 -6.16 0.74 8.10
CA PRO A 78 -6.33 1.15 9.48
C PRO A 78 -5.17 0.61 10.35
N PHE A 79 -4.67 1.46 11.25
CA PHE A 79 -3.70 1.08 12.29
C PHE A 79 -4.33 0.24 13.40
#